data_AF-A0A351THV2-F1
#
_entry.id   AF-A0A351THV2-F1
#
_cell.length_a   1.000
_cell.length_b   1.000
_cell.length_c   1.000
_cell.angle_alpha   90.00
_cell.angle_beta   90.00
_cell.angle_gamma   90.00
#
_symmetry.space_group_name_H-M   'P 1'
#
loop_
_entity.id
_entity.type
_entity.pdbx_description
1 polymer ?
#
loop_
_entity_poly.entity_id
_entity_poly.type
_entity_poly.pdbx_seq_one_letter_code
_entity_poly.pdbx_strand_id
1 'polypeptide(L)'
;QKTFEGTITLQEEKGVYEAAKQKGAAGQDPKEPLDEIIEKINEKYKGAFTEGDRVLLNALHTKLMANKKLASMAKTSDPQVFAESIFPKAFGDAAQDSYMEAQDTYTALFEDRTKYNAIMNALAEIIYRELRKQE
;
A
#
# COMPACT_ATOMS: atom_id res chain seq x y z
N GLN A 1 1.81 -33.43 24.80
CA GLN A 1 2.55 -32.17 25.00
C GLN A 1 2.96 -31.63 23.64
N LYS A 2 2.89 -30.30 23.51
CA LYS A 2 3.37 -29.38 22.45
C LYS A 2 4.86 -29.62 22.10
N THR A 3 5.45 -29.24 20.96
CA THR A 3 5.11 -28.23 19.94
C THR A 3 6.03 -28.42 18.73
N PHE A 4 5.53 -28.08 17.55
CA PHE A 4 6.25 -27.99 16.28
C PHE A 4 7.39 -26.94 16.37
N GLU A 5 8.64 -27.37 16.22
CA GLU A 5 9.80 -26.50 16.07
C GLU A 5 9.98 -26.13 14.60
N GLY A 6 9.31 -25.06 14.18
CA GLY A 6 9.61 -24.39 12.92
C GLY A 6 10.50 -23.18 13.21
N THR A 7 11.81 -23.30 13.00
CA THR A 7 12.74 -22.17 13.05
C THR A 7 12.45 -21.26 11.86
N ILE A 8 11.66 -20.21 12.05
CA ILE A 8 11.55 -19.14 11.05
C ILE A 8 12.81 -18.29 11.19
N THR A 9 13.83 -18.60 10.39
CA THR A 9 14.97 -17.73 10.20
C THR A 9 14.50 -16.57 9.32
N LEU A 10 14.34 -15.38 9.91
CA LEU A 10 14.11 -14.16 9.15
C LEU A 10 15.43 -13.85 8.42
N GLN A 11 15.51 -14.21 7.14
CA GLN A 11 16.55 -13.68 6.27
C GLN A 11 16.30 -12.19 6.11
N GLU A 12 17.12 -11.38 6.77
CA GLU A 12 17.29 -9.96 6.44
C GLU A 12 17.91 -9.89 5.04
N GLU A 13 17.10 -10.07 4.00
CA GLU A 13 17.47 -9.55 2.69
C GLU A 13 17.48 -8.03 2.83
N LYS A 14 18.68 -7.47 2.95
CA LYS A 14 18.95 -6.06 2.70
C LYS A 14 18.54 -5.78 1.27
N GLY A 15 17.27 -5.44 1.08
CA GLY A 15 16.76 -4.81 -0.13
C GLY A 15 17.44 -3.46 -0.27
N VAL A 16 18.63 -3.44 -0.86
CA VAL A 16 19.27 -2.21 -1.30
C VAL A 16 18.43 -1.73 -2.48
N TYR A 17 17.46 -0.86 -2.20
CA TYR A 17 16.79 -0.10 -3.24
C TYR A 17 17.84 0.83 -3.88
N GLU A 18 18.36 0.44 -5.04
CA GLU A 18 19.11 1.38 -5.88
C GLU A 18 18.11 2.42 -6.39
N ALA A 19 18.27 3.68 -5.95
CA ALA A 19 17.60 4.80 -6.58
C ALA A 19 17.90 4.76 -8.08
N ALA A 20 16.86 4.73 -8.91
CA ALA A 20 16.96 4.60 -10.35
C ALA A 20 17.96 5.64 -10.90
N LYS A 21 19.13 5.16 -11.30
CA LYS A 21 20.13 5.95 -12.02
C LYS A 21 19.48 6.38 -13.33
N GLN A 22 19.18 7.66 -13.46
CA GLN A 22 18.82 8.25 -14.74
C GLN A 22 19.90 7.93 -15.77
N LYS A 23 19.62 7.01 -16.69
CA LYS A 23 20.40 6.81 -17.91
C LYS A 23 19.53 6.23 -19.02
N GLY A 24 19.39 7.03 -20.07
CA GLY A 24 19.30 6.53 -21.45
C GLY A 24 17.90 6.18 -21.94
N ALA A 25 17.55 6.78 -23.07
CA ALA A 25 16.35 6.46 -23.85
C ALA A 25 16.29 4.97 -24.22
N ALA A 26 15.15 4.32 -23.97
CA ALA A 26 14.46 3.29 -24.77
C ALA A 26 13.66 2.35 -23.85
N GLY A 27 12.34 2.34 -24.02
CA GLY A 27 11.43 1.39 -23.35
C GLY A 27 11.06 1.82 -21.93
N GLN A 28 9.84 2.31 -21.75
CA GLN A 28 9.26 2.40 -20.41
C GLN A 28 8.98 0.96 -19.99
N ASP A 29 9.85 0.36 -19.18
CA ASP A 29 9.42 -0.77 -18.35
C ASP A 29 8.16 -0.31 -17.60
N PRO A 30 7.07 -1.10 -17.59
CA PRO A 30 5.88 -0.73 -16.85
C PRO A 30 6.29 -0.55 -15.39
N LYS A 31 6.23 0.70 -14.90
CA LYS A 31 6.55 1.02 -13.51
C LYS A 31 5.76 0.07 -12.61
N GLU A 32 6.44 -0.50 -11.61
CA GLU A 32 5.76 -1.36 -10.66
C GLU A 32 4.67 -0.56 -9.92
N PRO A 33 3.51 -1.16 -9.60
CA PRO A 33 2.41 -0.47 -8.94
C PRO A 33 2.84 0.28 -7.66
N LEU A 34 3.78 -0.29 -6.90
CA LEU A 34 4.32 0.33 -5.69
C LEU A 34 5.11 1.61 -5.97
N ASP A 35 5.91 1.65 -7.04
CA ASP A 35 6.69 2.84 -7.39
C ASP A 35 5.77 3.99 -7.80
N GLU A 36 4.69 3.68 -8.53
CA GLU A 36 3.68 4.68 -8.89
C GLU A 36 2.94 5.20 -7.65
N ILE A 37 2.63 4.34 -6.67
CA ILE A 37 2.02 4.76 -5.41
C ILE A 37 2.95 5.72 -4.65
N ILE A 38 4.25 5.40 -4.57
CA ILE A 38 5.24 6.24 -3.88
C ILE A 38 5.38 7.59 -4.58
N GLU A 39 5.45 7.63 -5.91
CA GLU A 39 5.46 8.89 -6.68
C GLU A 39 4.22 9.74 -6.37
N LYS A 40 3.01 9.15 -6.41
CA LYS A 40 1.75 9.85 -6.11
C LYS A 40 1.68 10.37 -4.67
N ILE A 41 2.24 9.63 -3.72
CA ILE A 41 2.33 10.08 -2.32
C ILE A 41 3.27 11.29 -2.25
N ASN A 42 4.47 11.22 -2.85
CA ASN A 42 5.45 12.31 -2.81
C ASN A 42 4.94 13.60 -3.48
N GLU A 43 4.07 13.51 -4.50
CA GLU A 43 3.43 14.69 -5.10
C GLU A 43 2.50 15.43 -4.12
N LYS A 44 1.80 14.68 -3.26
CA LYS A 44 0.79 15.21 -2.33
C LYS A 44 1.35 15.43 -0.92
N TYR A 45 2.38 14.70 -0.54
CA TYR A 45 3.01 14.69 0.77
C TYR A 45 4.44 15.20 0.64
N LYS A 46 4.69 16.41 1.17
CA LYS A 46 6.01 17.03 1.18
C LYS A 46 6.85 16.69 2.41
N GLY A 47 6.41 15.71 3.21
CA GLY A 47 7.16 15.21 4.36
C GLY A 47 8.11 14.09 3.99
N ALA A 48 8.83 13.55 4.98
CA ALA A 48 9.72 12.42 4.76
C ALA A 48 8.91 11.12 4.63
N PHE A 49 8.96 10.50 3.45
CA PHE A 49 8.49 9.13 3.25
C PHE A 49 9.65 8.17 3.52
N THR A 50 9.55 7.42 4.62
CA THR A 50 10.60 6.56 5.16
C THR A 50 10.47 5.12 4.66
N GLU A 51 11.50 4.29 4.89
CA GLU A 51 11.41 2.85 4.59
C GLU A 51 10.30 2.16 5.39
N GLY A 52 10.04 2.62 6.63
CA GLY A 52 8.91 2.14 7.42
C GLY A 52 7.56 2.44 6.76
N ASP A 53 7.42 3.62 6.16
CA ASP A 53 6.20 3.98 5.41
C ASP A 53 6.03 3.10 4.17
N ARG A 54 7.13 2.70 3.52
CA ARG A 54 7.12 1.79 2.37
C ARG A 54 6.66 0.37 2.76
N VAL A 55 7.17 -0.15 3.88
CA VAL A 55 6.74 -1.46 4.41
C VAL A 55 5.25 -1.42 4.78
N LEU A 56 4.82 -0.36 5.49
CA LEU A 56 3.43 -0.15 5.86
C LEU A 56 2.52 -0.06 4.63
N LEU A 57 2.95 0.66 3.60
CA LEU A 57 2.22 0.82 2.35
C LEU A 57 2.00 -0.54 1.66
N ASN A 58 3.05 -1.34 1.56
CA ASN A 58 2.99 -2.66 0.94
C ASN A 58 2.06 -3.62 1.71
N ALA A 59 2.11 -3.56 3.05
CA ALA A 59 1.23 -4.36 3.91
C ALA A 59 -0.25 -3.97 3.74
N LEU A 60 -0.56 -2.67 3.73
CA LEU A 60 -1.93 -2.18 3.49
C LEU A 60 -2.42 -2.55 2.10
N HIS A 61 -1.58 -2.37 1.07
CA HIS A 61 -1.89 -2.76 -0.31
C HIS A 61 -2.27 -4.24 -0.39
N THR A 62 -1.44 -5.13 0.16
CA THR A 62 -1.68 -6.58 0.17
C THR A 62 -2.98 -6.93 0.89
N LYS A 63 -3.23 -6.34 2.06
CA LYS A 63 -4.43 -6.58 2.87
C LYS A 63 -5.71 -6.14 2.13
N LEU A 64 -5.66 -5.00 1.45
CA LEU A 64 -6.80 -4.47 0.68
C LEU A 64 -7.05 -5.28 -0.60
N MET A 65 -6.00 -5.70 -1.30
CA MET A 65 -6.12 -6.57 -2.49
C MET A 65 -6.72 -7.94 -2.14
N ALA A 66 -6.43 -8.47 -0.94
CA ALA A 66 -7.02 -9.72 -0.46
C ALA A 66 -8.50 -9.59 -0.05
N ASN A 67 -9.04 -8.36 0.07
CA ASN A 67 -10.41 -8.14 0.49
C ASN A 67 -11.40 -8.41 -0.66
N LYS A 68 -12.00 -9.61 -0.66
CA LYS A 68 -12.99 -10.05 -1.67
C LYS A 68 -14.19 -9.11 -1.79
N LYS A 69 -14.63 -8.49 -0.69
CA LYS A 69 -15.75 -7.54 -0.71
C LYS A 69 -15.33 -6.25 -1.41
N LEU A 70 -14.15 -5.73 -1.11
CA LEU A 70 -13.59 -4.57 -1.79
C LEU A 70 -13.40 -4.84 -3.28
N ALA A 71 -12.88 -6.01 -3.64
CA ALA A 71 -12.73 -6.48 -5.02
C ALA A 71 -14.06 -6.48 -5.79
N SER A 72 -15.12 -7.06 -5.20
CA SER A 72 -16.46 -7.08 -5.81
C SER A 72 -17.05 -5.67 -5.98
N MET A 73 -16.85 -4.81 -4.98
CA MET A 73 -17.30 -3.42 -5.05
C MET A 73 -16.57 -2.63 -6.15
N ALA A 74 -15.24 -2.79 -6.28
CA ALA A 74 -14.47 -2.14 -7.36
C ALA A 74 -15.00 -2.49 -8.76
N LYS A 75 -15.50 -3.72 -8.95
CA LYS A 75 -16.07 -4.18 -10.23
C LYS A 75 -17.43 -3.57 -10.52
N THR A 76 -18.26 -3.37 -9.50
CA THR A 76 -19.66 -2.95 -9.67
C THR A 76 -19.85 -1.43 -9.56
N SER A 77 -18.96 -0.72 -8.88
CA SER A 77 -19.04 0.74 -8.72
C SER A 77 -18.19 1.50 -9.74
N ASP A 78 -18.62 2.71 -10.08
CA ASP A 78 -17.78 3.65 -10.83
C ASP A 78 -16.54 4.09 -10.00
N PRO A 79 -15.51 4.68 -10.65
CA PRO A 79 -14.26 5.03 -9.99
C PRO A 79 -14.44 6.07 -8.87
N GLN A 80 -15.34 7.02 -9.04
CA GLN A 80 -15.54 8.11 -8.07
C GLN A 80 -16.22 7.57 -6.81
N VAL A 81 -17.30 6.80 -6.96
CA VAL A 81 -17.98 6.15 -5.83
C VAL A 81 -17.03 5.21 -5.09
N PHE A 82 -16.19 4.47 -5.84
CA PHE A 82 -15.18 3.63 -5.21
C PHE A 82 -14.22 4.45 -4.35
N ALA A 83 -13.58 5.46 -4.94
CA ALA A 83 -12.53 6.23 -4.27
C ALA A 83 -13.05 7.12 -3.12
N GLU A 84 -14.25 7.69 -3.24
CA GLU A 84 -14.78 8.65 -2.27
C GLU A 84 -15.64 8.01 -1.17
N SER A 85 -16.27 6.86 -1.43
CA SER A 85 -17.24 6.27 -0.50
C SER A 85 -16.86 4.87 -0.02
N ILE A 86 -16.38 4.00 -0.91
CA ILE A 86 -16.15 2.59 -0.58
C ILE A 86 -14.75 2.39 0.00
N PHE A 87 -13.75 2.89 -0.71
CA PHE A 87 -12.35 2.71 -0.40
C PHE A 87 -11.94 3.35 0.94
N PRO A 88 -12.35 4.59 1.30
CA PRO A 88 -11.93 5.19 2.56
C PRO A 88 -12.34 4.38 3.78
N LYS A 89 -13.50 3.72 3.72
CA LYS A 89 -13.96 2.81 4.77
C LYS A 89 -13.10 1.56 4.85
N ALA A 90 -12.89 0.88 3.72
CA ALA A 90 -12.07 -0.34 3.70
C ALA A 90 -10.61 -0.07 4.09
N PHE A 91 -10.06 1.07 3.68
CA PHE A 91 -8.73 1.53 4.06
C PHE A 91 -8.65 1.78 5.57
N GLY A 92 -9.62 2.50 6.13
CA GLY A 92 -9.70 2.76 7.57
C GLY A 92 -9.78 1.47 8.39
N ASP A 93 -10.65 0.53 7.99
CA ASP A 93 -10.78 -0.78 8.64
C ASP A 93 -9.43 -1.54 8.58
N ALA A 94 -8.80 -1.62 7.41
CA ALA A 94 -7.51 -2.29 7.23
C ALA A 94 -6.38 -1.65 8.06
N ALA A 95 -6.33 -0.31 8.10
CA ALA A 95 -5.34 0.43 8.86
C ALA A 95 -5.54 0.26 10.37
N GLN A 96 -6.79 0.25 10.86
CA GLN A 96 -7.10 -0.01 12.26
C GLN A 96 -6.74 -1.44 12.66
N ASP A 97 -7.13 -2.43 11.86
CA ASP A 97 -6.78 -3.83 12.12
C ASP A 97 -5.26 -4.01 12.19
N SER A 98 -4.53 -3.41 11.24
CA SER A 98 -3.06 -3.49 11.22
C SER A 98 -2.39 -2.73 12.36
N TYR A 99 -3.01 -1.65 12.87
CA TYR A 99 -2.56 -1.00 14.10
C TYR A 99 -2.72 -1.89 15.33
N MET A 100 -3.81 -2.65 15.43
CA MET A 100 -4.01 -3.61 16.52
C MET A 100 -3.01 -4.78 16.44
N GLU A 101 -2.58 -5.15 15.23
CA GLU A 101 -1.56 -6.19 15.01
C GLU A 101 -0.14 -5.70 15.32
N ALA A 102 0.20 -4.45 14.97
CA ALA A 102 1.54 -3.90 15.09
C ALA A 102 1.53 -2.40 15.43
N GLN A 103 1.16 -2.08 16.66
CA GLN A 103 0.97 -0.70 17.13
C GLN A 103 2.17 0.20 16.84
N ASP A 104 3.39 -0.22 17.21
CA ASP A 104 4.61 0.57 17.04
C ASP A 104 4.91 0.91 15.57
N THR A 105 4.48 0.06 14.63
CA THR A 105 4.69 0.27 13.19
C THR A 105 3.66 1.21 12.59
N TYR A 106 2.41 1.12 13.02
CA TYR A 106 1.30 1.88 12.43
C TYR A 106 0.98 3.19 13.15
N THR A 107 1.54 3.45 14.34
CA THR A 107 1.30 4.70 15.07
C THR A 107 1.61 5.94 14.22
N ALA A 108 2.76 5.94 13.53
CA ALA A 108 3.17 7.05 12.66
C ALA A 108 2.21 7.33 11.49
N LEU A 109 1.43 6.34 11.04
CA LEU A 109 0.41 6.52 10.00
C LEU A 109 -0.74 7.40 10.51
N PHE A 110 -1.14 7.24 11.77
CA PHE A 110 -2.27 7.95 12.36
C PHE A 110 -1.89 9.31 12.95
N GLU A 111 -0.61 9.52 13.26
CA GLU A 111 -0.09 10.81 13.76
C GLU A 111 -0.05 11.88 12.66
N ASP A 112 0.15 11.49 11.40
CA ASP A 112 0.21 12.41 10.26
C ASP A 112 -0.99 12.24 9.33
N ARG A 113 -2.01 13.09 9.54
CA ARG A 113 -3.23 13.10 8.72
C ARG A 113 -2.94 13.39 7.24
N THR A 114 -1.91 14.17 6.94
CA THR A 114 -1.56 14.50 5.54
C THR A 114 -0.99 13.25 4.86
N LYS A 115 -0.09 12.54 5.54
CA LYS A 115 0.47 11.27 5.10
C LYS A 115 -0.64 10.21 4.93
N TYR A 116 -1.51 10.05 5.92
CA TYR A 116 -2.66 9.13 5.85
C TYR A 116 -3.50 9.38 4.60
N ASN A 117 -3.89 10.64 4.36
CA ASN A 117 -4.71 11.00 3.21
C ASN A 117 -3.97 10.78 1.88
N ALA A 118 -2.66 11.06 1.84
CA ALA A 118 -1.85 10.84 0.64
C ALA A 118 -1.78 9.34 0.29
N ILE A 119 -1.48 8.50 1.29
CA ILE A 119 -1.43 7.03 1.14
C ILE A 119 -2.80 6.50 0.71
N MET A 120 -3.87 6.89 1.40
CA MET A 120 -5.23 6.45 1.10
C MET A 120 -5.61 6.79 -0.34
N ASN A 121 -5.39 8.03 -0.77
CA ASN A 121 -5.74 8.46 -2.12
C ASN A 121 -4.93 7.75 -3.20
N ALA A 122 -3.62 7.56 -2.97
CA ALA A 122 -2.76 6.88 -3.92
C ALA A 122 -3.13 5.39 -4.05
N LEU A 123 -3.42 4.71 -2.93
CA LEU A 123 -3.86 3.32 -2.95
C LEU A 123 -5.24 3.15 -3.60
N ALA A 124 -6.18 4.08 -3.38
CA ALA A 124 -7.52 4.00 -3.97
C ALA A 124 -7.48 3.86 -5.49
N GLU A 125 -6.67 4.71 -6.15
CA GLU A 125 -6.54 4.74 -7.60
C GLU A 125 -5.88 3.46 -8.15
N ILE A 126 -4.83 3.01 -7.47
CA ILE A 126 -4.00 1.89 -7.93
C ILE A 126 -4.74 0.57 -7.72
N ILE A 127 -5.30 0.35 -6.52
CA ILE A 127 -6.06 -0.85 -6.18
C ILE A 127 -7.30 -0.97 -7.06
N TYR A 128 -8.03 0.11 -7.30
CA TYR A 128 -9.18 0.07 -8.21
C TYR A 128 -8.80 -0.44 -9.61
N ARG A 129 -7.69 0.08 -10.14
CA ARG A 129 -7.16 -0.29 -11.45
C ARG A 129 -6.66 -1.73 -11.48
N GLU A 130 -5.96 -2.19 -10.45
CA GLU A 130 -5.47 -3.56 -10.35
C GLU A 130 -6.61 -4.57 -10.24
N LEU A 131 -7.59 -4.32 -9.37
CA LEU A 131 -8.76 -5.18 -9.17
C LEU A 131 -9.60 -5.35 -10.44
N ARG A 132 -9.61 -4.33 -11.32
CA ARG A 132 -10.28 -4.38 -12.63
C ARG A 132 -9.42 -4.94 -13.75
N LYS A 133 -8.10 -4.99 -13.59
CA LYS A 133 -7.17 -5.60 -14.56
C LYS A 133 -6.99 -7.10 -14.35
N GLN A 134 -7.31 -7.64 -13.17
CA GLN A 134 -7.29 -9.08 -12.89
C GLN A 134 -8.48 -9.85 -13.53
N GLU A 135 -9.01 -9.37 -14.65
CA GLU A 135 -10.01 -10.05 -15.50
C GLU A 135 -9.33 -10.66 -16.72
#